data_AF-A0A3B0SMH1-F1
#
_entry.id   AF-A0A3B0SMH1-F1
#
_cell.length_a   1.000
_cell.length_b   1.000
_cell.length_c   1.000
_cell.angle_alpha   90.00
_cell.angle_beta   90.00
_cell.angle_gamma   90.00
#
_symmetry.space_group_name_H-M   'P 1'
#
loop_
_entity.id
_entity.type
_entity.pdbx_description
1 polymer ?
#
loop_
_entity_poly.entity_id
_entity_poly.type
_entity_poly.pdbx_seq_one_letter_code
_entity_poly.pdbx_strand_id
1 'polypeptide(L)'
;WSLAAGLAYNAWRKRGGVIIGALVFSHWIFDFITHKPDLELWFGGPKVGLGLWDYRTIAVSVEFGLLLAGFMIFLRQTKGKGAGGVIAPLVLLTALAAAQLYSNFGPLPGSAAQAAQSAIAAYALFAGLAFWVDASRTAN
;
A
#
# COMPACT_ATOMS: atom_id res chain seq x y z
N TRP A 1 -3.64 -13.75 -13.84
CA TRP A 1 -3.85 -12.29 -13.86
C TRP A 1 -2.64 -11.51 -14.39
N SER A 2 -1.41 -11.76 -13.90
CA SER A 2 -0.20 -11.05 -14.33
C SER A 2 0.10 -11.11 -15.84
N LEU A 3 0.00 -12.30 -16.45
CA LEU A 3 0.16 -12.46 -17.90
C LEU A 3 -0.92 -11.67 -18.67
N ALA A 4 -2.18 -11.77 -18.24
CA ALA A 4 -3.28 -11.03 -18.85
C ALA A 4 -3.08 -9.52 -18.75
N ALA A 5 -2.65 -9.00 -17.58
CA ALA A 5 -2.34 -7.59 -17.40
C ALA A 5 -1.18 -7.13 -18.30
N GLY A 6 -0.10 -7.91 -18.38
CA GLY A 6 1.05 -7.60 -19.23
C GLY A 6 0.70 -7.62 -20.73
N LEU A 7 -0.06 -8.60 -21.18
CA LEU A 7 -0.53 -8.70 -22.57
C LEU A 7 -1.52 -7.59 -22.91
N ALA A 8 -2.49 -7.31 -22.05
CA ALA A 8 -3.45 -6.22 -22.23
C ALA A 8 -2.73 -4.86 -22.30
N TYR A 9 -1.74 -4.63 -21.43
CA TYR A 9 -0.94 -3.42 -21.50
C TYR A 9 -0.14 -3.33 -22.80
N ASN A 10 0.49 -4.43 -23.26
CA ASN A 10 1.22 -4.45 -24.52
C ASN A 10 0.33 -4.21 -25.75
N ALA A 11 -0.92 -4.72 -25.71
CA ALA A 11 -1.90 -4.48 -26.76
C ALA A 11 -2.33 -3.00 -26.82
N TRP A 12 -2.43 -2.34 -25.66
CA TRP A 12 -2.74 -0.91 -25.58
C TRP A 12 -1.54 -0.01 -25.89
N ARG A 13 -0.36 -0.36 -25.36
CA ARG A 13 0.92 0.35 -25.51
C ARG A 13 1.96 -0.67 -25.94
N LYS A 14 2.55 -0.49 -27.12
CA LYS A 14 3.44 -1.49 -27.77
C LYS A 14 4.67 -1.95 -26.98
N ARG A 15 4.95 -1.40 -25.79
CA ARG A 15 6.09 -1.70 -24.91
C ARG A 15 5.67 -1.54 -23.45
N GLY A 16 6.31 -2.30 -22.55
CA GLY A 16 6.15 -2.17 -21.09
C GLY A 16 5.33 -3.28 -20.42
N GLY A 17 4.69 -4.16 -21.19
CA GLY A 17 3.85 -5.24 -20.64
C GLY A 17 4.58 -6.21 -19.73
N VAL A 18 5.88 -6.46 -19.94
CA VAL A 18 6.70 -7.27 -19.03
C VAL A 18 6.80 -6.62 -17.65
N ILE A 19 7.00 -5.31 -17.60
CA ILE A 19 7.09 -4.55 -16.33
C ILE A 19 5.74 -4.60 -15.62
N ILE A 20 4.64 -4.35 -16.33
CA ILE A 20 3.29 -4.41 -15.76
C ILE A 20 2.97 -5.81 -15.25
N GLY A 21 3.28 -6.85 -16.03
CA GLY A 21 3.10 -8.24 -15.61
C GLY A 21 3.90 -8.57 -14.37
N ALA A 22 5.17 -8.14 -14.30
CA ALA A 22 6.03 -8.34 -13.13
C ALA A 22 5.49 -7.60 -11.89
N LEU A 23 5.00 -6.37 -12.03
CA LEU A 23 4.37 -5.61 -10.94
C LEU A 23 3.14 -6.34 -10.39
N VAL A 24 2.24 -6.80 -11.26
CA VAL A 24 1.05 -7.56 -10.82
C VAL A 24 1.45 -8.89 -10.18
N PHE A 25 2.46 -9.58 -10.71
CA PHE A 25 2.95 -10.83 -10.12
C PHE A 25 3.59 -10.63 -8.75
N SER A 26 4.27 -9.50 -8.52
CA SER A 26 4.88 -9.19 -7.23
C SER A 26 3.85 -9.16 -6.09
N HIS A 27 2.60 -8.80 -6.37
CA HIS A 27 1.53 -8.83 -5.38
C HIS A 27 1.32 -10.24 -4.81
N TRP A 28 1.20 -11.24 -5.68
CA TRP A 28 1.04 -12.64 -5.26
C TRP A 28 2.24 -13.13 -4.43
N ILE A 29 3.46 -12.72 -4.79
CA ILE A 29 4.67 -13.08 -4.04
C ILE A 29 4.63 -12.48 -2.63
N PHE A 30 4.23 -11.21 -2.49
CA PHE A 30 4.09 -10.59 -1.18
C PHE A 30 2.95 -11.21 -0.38
N ASP A 31 1.83 -11.54 -1.01
CA ASP A 31 0.73 -12.25 -0.36
C ASP A 31 1.21 -13.60 0.17
N PHE A 32 1.95 -14.37 -0.62
CA PHE A 32 2.51 -15.65 -0.18
C PHE A 32 3.40 -15.52 1.06
N ILE A 33 4.15 -14.43 1.19
CA ILE A 33 4.96 -14.15 2.39
C ILE A 33 4.08 -13.75 3.57
N THR A 34 3.07 -12.90 3.34
CA THR A 34 2.31 -12.25 4.41
C THR A 34 1.21 -13.12 4.99
N HIS A 35 0.42 -13.75 4.11
CA HIS A 35 -0.73 -14.54 4.48
C HIS A 35 -0.33 -15.84 5.16
N LYS A 36 -1.15 -16.25 6.11
CA LYS A 36 -1.21 -17.65 6.57
C LYS A 36 -1.59 -18.57 5.41
N PRO A 37 -1.60 -19.91 5.58
CA PRO A 37 -2.04 -20.85 4.52
C PRO A 37 -3.53 -20.72 4.14
N ASP A 38 -3.94 -19.58 3.57
CA ASP A 38 -5.28 -19.26 3.12
C ASP A 38 -5.34 -18.86 1.63
N LEU A 39 -4.20 -18.71 0.95
CA LEU A 39 -4.14 -18.41 -0.48
C LEU A 39 -4.26 -19.67 -1.33
N GLU A 40 -5.28 -19.76 -2.16
CA GLU A 40 -5.42 -20.84 -3.13
C GLU A 40 -4.43 -20.68 -4.29
N LEU A 41 -3.60 -21.70 -4.54
CA LEU A 41 -2.62 -21.67 -5.62
C LEU A 41 -3.28 -21.72 -7.02
N TRP A 42 -4.42 -22.40 -7.10
CA TRP A 42 -5.37 -22.38 -8.20
C TRP A 42 -6.76 -22.71 -7.65
N PHE A 43 -7.80 -22.51 -8.45
CA PHE A 43 -9.18 -22.74 -8.02
C PHE A 43 -9.39 -24.16 -7.47
N GLY A 44 -9.76 -24.27 -6.19
CA GLY A 44 -9.93 -25.56 -5.50
C GLY A 44 -8.63 -26.31 -5.19
N GLY A 45 -7.48 -25.65 -5.34
CA GLY A 45 -6.16 -26.21 -5.07
C GLY A 45 -5.72 -26.12 -3.60
N PRO A 46 -4.47 -26.53 -3.31
CA PRO A 46 -3.90 -26.39 -1.98
C PRO A 46 -3.78 -24.91 -1.59
N LYS A 47 -3.94 -24.65 -0.29
CA LYS A 47 -3.74 -23.33 0.29
C LYS A 47 -2.30 -23.16 0.75
N VAL A 48 -1.69 -22.03 0.42
CA VAL A 48 -0.28 -21.72 0.68
C VAL A 48 -0.13 -20.36 1.37
N GLY A 49 1.01 -20.14 2.02
CA GLY A 49 1.33 -18.91 2.73
C GLY A 49 2.38 -19.16 3.82
N LEU A 50 3.26 -18.19 4.07
CA LEU A 50 4.33 -18.28 5.09
C LEU A 50 3.95 -17.67 6.44
N GLY A 51 2.85 -16.93 6.52
CA GLY A 51 2.25 -16.47 7.78
C GLY A 51 2.99 -15.34 8.49
N LEU A 52 3.59 -14.37 7.78
CA LEU A 52 4.20 -13.19 8.46
C LEU A 52 3.21 -12.49 9.41
N TRP A 53 1.92 -12.42 9.04
CA TRP A 53 0.87 -11.80 9.86
C TRP A 53 0.57 -12.56 11.16
N ASP A 54 0.97 -13.81 11.30
CA ASP A 54 0.90 -14.53 12.57
C ASP A 54 1.86 -13.91 13.61
N TYR A 55 2.90 -13.20 13.15
CA TYR A 55 3.88 -12.48 13.96
C TYR A 55 3.67 -10.97 13.89
N ARG A 56 2.63 -10.48 14.57
CA ARG A 56 2.22 -9.05 14.54
C ARG A 56 3.38 -8.06 14.69
N THR A 57 4.28 -8.24 15.66
CA THR A 57 5.40 -7.32 15.88
C THR A 57 6.35 -7.25 14.68
N ILE A 58 6.62 -8.39 14.04
CA ILE A 58 7.48 -8.45 12.85
C ILE A 58 6.75 -7.82 11.67
N ALA A 59 5.49 -8.18 11.44
CA ALA A 59 4.66 -7.61 10.37
C ALA A 59 4.60 -6.08 10.45
N VAL A 60 4.21 -5.54 11.62
CA VAL A 60 4.13 -4.08 11.85
C VAL A 60 5.48 -3.42 11.65
N SER A 61 6.58 -4.05 12.09
CA SER A 61 7.94 -3.52 11.90
C SER A 61 8.33 -3.44 10.42
N VAL A 62 8.00 -4.47 9.63
CA VAL A 62 8.22 -4.49 8.17
C VAL A 62 7.37 -3.42 7.48
N GLU A 63 6.10 -3.30 7.84
CA GLU A 63 5.15 -2.32 7.28
C GLU A 63 5.61 -0.88 7.55
N PHE A 64 6.01 -0.56 8.79
CA PHE A 64 6.59 0.75 9.11
C PHE A 64 7.92 0.98 8.40
N GLY A 65 8.77 -0.04 8.27
CA GLY A 65 10.00 0.03 7.50
C GLY A 65 9.75 0.41 6.05
N LEU A 66 8.77 -0.21 5.39
CA LEU A 66 8.35 0.10 4.02
C LEU A 66 7.76 1.50 3.90
N LEU A 67 6.90 1.92 4.85
CA LEU A 67 6.35 3.27 4.91
C LEU A 67 7.45 4.33 4.99
N LEU A 68 8.41 4.15 5.90
CA LEU A 68 9.53 5.07 6.06
C LEU A 68 10.48 5.06 4.85
N ALA A 69 10.73 3.89 4.25
CA ALA A 69 11.54 3.80 3.04
C ALA A 69 10.88 4.55 1.87
N GLY A 70 9.58 4.34 1.64
CA GLY A 70 8.82 5.06 0.62
C GLY A 70 8.80 6.56 0.87
N PHE A 71 8.61 6.97 2.13
CA PHE A 71 8.66 8.37 2.54
C PHE A 71 10.03 9.02 2.27
N MET A 72 11.13 8.34 2.61
CA MET A 72 12.49 8.81 2.34
C MET A 72 12.78 8.92 0.84
N ILE A 73 12.35 7.92 0.04
CA ILE A 73 12.49 7.97 -1.42
C ILE A 73 11.72 9.18 -1.97
N PHE A 74 10.46 9.37 -1.55
CA PHE A 74 9.63 10.49 -1.97
C PHE A 74 10.27 11.84 -1.65
N LEU A 75 10.76 12.03 -0.42
CA LEU A 75 11.43 13.28 -0.03
C LEU A 75 12.74 13.51 -0.78
N ARG A 76 13.49 12.45 -1.10
CA ARG A 76 14.73 12.55 -1.90
C ARG A 76 14.46 12.95 -3.34
N GLN A 77 13.29 12.64 -3.89
CA GLN A 77 12.93 12.92 -5.29
C GLN A 77 12.10 14.19 -5.47
N THR A 78 11.80 14.91 -4.39
CA THR A 78 10.96 16.12 -4.44
C THR A 78 11.54 17.26 -3.61
N LYS A 79 11.21 18.50 -3.97
CA LYS A 79 11.50 19.73 -3.22
C LYS A 79 10.22 20.34 -2.67
N GLY A 80 10.29 20.86 -1.45
CA GLY A 80 9.17 21.54 -0.80
C GLY A 80 9.03 23.00 -1.24
N LYS A 81 7.78 23.46 -1.40
CA LYS A 81 7.44 24.87 -1.63
C LYS A 81 7.07 25.53 -0.30
N GLY A 82 7.96 26.35 0.25
CA GLY A 82 7.74 27.02 1.54
C GLY A 82 7.49 26.06 2.71
N ALA A 83 6.83 26.53 3.76
CA ALA A 83 6.54 25.74 4.96
C ALA A 83 5.60 24.55 4.68
N GLY A 84 4.63 24.72 3.78
CA GLY A 84 3.69 23.65 3.40
C GLY A 84 4.39 22.42 2.82
N GLY A 85 5.48 22.62 2.08
CA GLY A 85 6.28 21.52 1.54
C GLY A 85 6.94 20.65 2.61
N VAL A 86 7.20 21.17 3.81
CA VAL A 86 7.74 20.40 4.94
C VAL A 86 6.63 19.78 5.77
N ILE A 87 5.55 20.52 6.02
CA ILE A 87 4.46 20.11 6.92
C ILE A 87 3.59 19.02 6.28
N ALA A 88 3.16 19.19 5.03
CA ALA A 88 2.18 18.30 4.41
C ALA A 88 2.64 16.82 4.39
N PRO A 89 3.88 16.48 4.01
CA PRO A 89 4.34 15.08 4.02
C PRO A 89 4.38 14.49 5.43
N LEU A 90 4.75 15.30 6.44
CA LEU A 90 4.77 14.85 7.83
C LEU A 90 3.37 14.58 8.37
N VAL A 91 2.39 15.40 7.99
CA VAL A 91 0.97 15.17 8.32
C VAL A 91 0.48 13.87 7.67
N LEU A 92 0.77 13.65 6.38
CA LEU A 92 0.40 12.40 5.70
C LEU A 92 1.07 11.18 6.35
N LEU A 93 2.38 11.25 6.63
CA LEU A 93 3.12 10.16 7.30
C LEU A 93 2.50 9.83 8.66
N THR A 94 2.20 10.85 9.46
CA THR A 94 1.60 10.68 10.79
C THR A 94 0.19 10.09 10.68
N ALA A 95 -0.61 10.53 9.72
CA ALA A 95 -1.96 9.99 9.50
C ALA A 95 -1.93 8.51 9.11
N LEU A 96 -1.03 8.13 8.19
CA LEU A 96 -0.83 6.73 7.79
C LEU A 96 -0.32 5.87 8.94
N ALA A 97 0.66 6.36 9.70
CA ALA A 97 1.18 5.69 10.89
C ALA A 97 0.09 5.48 11.97
N ALA A 98 -0.71 6.50 12.24
CA ALA A 98 -1.82 6.42 13.21
C ALA A 98 -2.89 5.43 12.74
N ALA A 99 -3.23 5.44 11.46
CA ALA A 99 -4.16 4.48 10.88
C ALA A 99 -3.64 3.03 10.95
N GLN A 100 -2.34 2.82 10.71
CA GLN A 100 -1.71 1.51 10.85
C GLN A 100 -1.82 0.98 12.29
N LEU A 101 -1.52 1.84 13.27
CA LEU A 101 -1.62 1.48 14.68
C LEU A 101 -3.07 1.21 15.08
N TYR A 102 -4.02 2.05 14.65
CA TYR A 102 -5.44 1.82 14.90
C TYR A 102 -5.94 0.53 14.26
N SER A 103 -5.51 0.20 13.04
CA SER A 103 -5.90 -1.04 12.37
C SER A 103 -5.36 -2.29 13.07
N ASN A 104 -4.18 -2.21 13.72
CA ASN A 104 -3.53 -3.35 14.37
C ASN A 104 -3.90 -3.52 15.85
N PHE A 105 -4.24 -2.43 16.54
CA PHE A 105 -4.45 -2.41 17.99
C PHE A 105 -5.81 -1.85 18.42
N GLY A 106 -6.54 -1.24 17.50
CA GLY A 106 -7.89 -0.72 17.74
C GLY A 106 -8.94 -1.83 17.82
N PRO A 107 -10.16 -1.49 18.26
CA PRO A 107 -11.26 -2.44 18.29
C PRO A 107 -11.65 -2.87 16.88
N LEU A 108 -12.11 -4.12 16.76
CA LEU A 108 -12.70 -4.59 15.52
C LEU A 108 -14.00 -3.80 15.22
N PRO A 109 -14.29 -3.51 13.95
CA PRO A 109 -15.55 -2.90 13.57
C PRO A 109 -16.71 -3.84 13.95
N GLY A 110 -17.78 -3.28 14.51
CA GLY A 110 -18.96 -4.03 14.96
C GLY A 110 -19.84 -4.55 13.82
N SER A 111 -19.59 -4.12 12.57
CA SER A 111 -20.26 -4.63 11.38
C SER A 111 -19.44 -4.40 10.11
N ALA A 112 -19.74 -5.15 9.05
CA ALA A 112 -19.14 -4.94 7.73
C ALA A 112 -19.45 -3.55 7.17
N ALA A 113 -20.66 -3.02 7.43
CA ALA A 113 -21.04 -1.66 7.01
C ALA A 113 -20.16 -0.60 7.70
N GLN A 114 -19.92 -0.75 9.01
CA GLN A 114 -19.03 0.15 9.74
C GLN A 114 -17.59 0.08 9.21
N ALA A 115 -17.08 -1.12 8.91
CA ALA A 115 -15.76 -1.31 8.32
C ALA A 115 -15.63 -0.63 6.96
N ALA A 116 -16.65 -0.76 6.10
CA ALA A 116 -16.65 -0.12 4.79
C ALA A 116 -16.69 1.40 4.90
N GLN A 117 -17.54 1.94 5.78
CA GLN A 117 -17.65 3.38 6.01
C GLN A 117 -16.34 3.97 6.53
N SER A 118 -15.69 3.34 7.50
CA SER A 118 -14.40 3.81 8.03
C SER A 118 -13.28 3.72 6.99
N ALA A 119 -13.24 2.65 6.20
CA ALA A 119 -12.26 2.51 5.11
C ALA A 119 -12.42 3.59 4.03
N ILE A 120 -13.66 3.83 3.56
CA ILE A 120 -13.95 4.87 2.56
C ILE A 120 -13.54 6.25 3.10
N ALA A 121 -13.90 6.57 4.35
CA ALA A 121 -13.54 7.84 4.98
C ALA A 121 -12.02 8.00 5.10
N ALA A 122 -11.31 6.95 5.52
CA ALA A 122 -9.85 6.96 5.62
C ALA A 122 -9.20 7.15 4.25
N TYR A 123 -9.64 6.44 3.22
CA TYR A 123 -9.11 6.61 1.86
C TYR A 123 -9.36 8.01 1.30
N ALA A 124 -10.55 8.58 1.50
CA ALA A 124 -10.85 9.95 1.08
C ALA A 124 -9.93 10.96 1.80
N LEU A 125 -9.71 10.79 3.10
CA LEU A 125 -8.79 11.61 3.88
C LEU A 125 -7.35 11.50 3.35
N PHE A 126 -6.83 10.28 3.17
CA PHE A 126 -5.46 10.08 2.70
C PHE A 126 -5.25 10.61 1.27
N ALA A 127 -6.25 10.45 0.40
CA ALA A 127 -6.21 11.04 -0.94
C ALA A 127 -6.15 12.57 -0.87
N GLY A 128 -6.95 13.21 0.00
CA GLY A 128 -6.90 14.66 0.22
C GLY A 128 -5.55 15.14 0.77
N LEU A 129 -4.99 14.43 1.75
CA LEU A 129 -3.65 14.73 2.28
C LEU A 129 -2.56 14.54 1.23
N ALA A 130 -2.63 13.47 0.43
CA ALA A 130 -1.69 13.23 -0.67
C ALA A 130 -1.79 14.32 -1.76
N PHE A 131 -3.00 14.78 -2.09
CA PHE A 131 -3.19 15.92 -2.98
C PHE A 131 -2.54 17.20 -2.43
N TRP A 132 -2.68 17.47 -1.13
CA TRP A 132 -2.01 18.61 -0.51
C TRP A 132 -0.48 18.50 -0.53
N VAL A 133 0.05 17.29 -0.31
CA VAL A 133 1.48 17.00 -0.46
C VAL A 133 1.96 17.31 -1.86
N ASP A 134 1.22 16.86 -2.89
CA ASP A 134 1.57 17.08 -4.29
C ASP A 134 1.52 18.58 -4.66
N ALA A 135 0.49 19.30 -4.23
CA ALA A 135 0.39 20.74 -4.42
C ALA A 135 1.56 21.51 -3.76
N SER A 136 2.02 21.03 -2.60
CA SER A 136 3.05 21.67 -1.78
C SER A 136 4.49 21.30 -2.16
N ARG A 137 4.69 20.39 -3.12
CA ARG A 137 6.02 19.91 -3.54
C ARG A 137 6.16 19.89 -5.06
N THR A 138 7.38 19.74 -5.55
CA THR A 138 7.70 19.51 -6.97
C THR A 138 8.73 18.42 -7.10
N ALA A 139 8.73 17.67 -8.20
CA ALA A 139 9.83 16.80 -8.54
C ALA A 139 11.15 17.60 -8.65
N ASN A 140 12.26 16.92 -8.37
CA ASN A 140 13.60 17.48 -8.54
C ASN A 140 13.95 17.77 -10.00
#